data_AF-A0A3A3FYE7-F1
#
_entry.id   AF-A0A3A3FYE7-F1
#
_cell.length_a   1.000
_cell.length_b   1.000
_cell.length_c   1.000
_cell.angle_alpha   90.00
_cell.angle_beta   90.00
_cell.angle_gamma   90.00
#
_symmetry.space_group_name_H-M   'P 1'
#
loop_
_entity.id
_entity.type
_entity.pdbx_description
1 polymer ?
#
loop_
_entity_poly.entity_id
_entity_poly.type
_entity_poly.pdbx_seq_one_letter_code
_entity_poly.pdbx_strand_id
1 'polypeptide(L)'
;MRLQRSFTATKSLVFLGTLCAATFAYAAQVAGTVTNLSGPLLAKKPDGTVKVLSAKSQVEEGDTLITEKDTYARIKFVDNSEITLRPGTQMKIDSFSFDEEKPENDSATFNLVKGGLRAITGTLGKRNKERFGMNTPTATIGIRGTIFVAEYIPPAQPDLAAYAAASVASVGSYSNALPVSDAPAGGLPLAVLPMRETGSLLLAQAPDGGRAPGLYVQVLDGVIHLSNRGGSQSFSAGQFGFSPSRLLPPVLLPNNPGIRFSPPPAFSSSTGPQTGSGGNLTNSSNVDCEVR
;
A
#
# COMPACT_ATOMS: atom_id res chain seq x y z
N MET A 1 -74.89 -33.49 16.63
CA MET A 1 -74.29 -32.17 16.95
C MET A 1 -72.77 -32.33 17.04
N ARG A 2 -72.03 -31.81 16.07
CA ARG A 2 -70.54 -31.78 16.05
C ARG A 2 -70.09 -30.46 16.67
N LEU A 3 -69.34 -30.48 17.77
CA LEU A 3 -68.68 -29.29 18.33
C LEU A 3 -67.29 -29.14 17.70
N GLN A 4 -67.11 -28.14 16.84
CA GLN A 4 -65.79 -27.59 16.51
C GLN A 4 -65.45 -26.51 17.53
N ARG A 5 -64.34 -26.65 18.26
CA ARG A 5 -63.77 -25.58 19.10
C ARG A 5 -62.40 -25.17 18.55
N SER A 6 -62.42 -23.99 17.92
CA SER A 6 -61.38 -22.99 17.67
C SER A 6 -59.93 -23.33 18.04
N PHE A 7 -59.08 -23.49 17.02
CA PHE A 7 -57.61 -23.60 17.10
C PHE A 7 -56.94 -22.37 16.47
N THR A 8 -57.47 -21.16 16.73
CA THR A 8 -57.04 -19.94 16.01
C THR A 8 -56.11 -19.04 16.84
N ALA A 9 -56.09 -19.17 18.16
CA ALA A 9 -55.31 -18.27 19.04
C ALA A 9 -53.80 -18.57 19.06
N THR A 10 -53.38 -19.82 18.84
CA THR A 10 -51.98 -20.22 18.97
C THR A 10 -51.10 -19.80 17.78
N LYS A 11 -51.70 -19.52 16.61
CA LYS A 11 -50.95 -19.09 15.40
C LYS A 11 -50.54 -17.61 15.44
N SER A 12 -51.21 -16.78 16.24
CA SER A 12 -50.89 -15.35 16.33
C SER A 12 -49.67 -15.07 17.22
N LEU A 13 -49.41 -15.90 18.22
CA LEU A 13 -48.25 -15.72 19.12
C LEU A 13 -46.92 -16.13 18.47
N VAL A 14 -46.94 -17.06 17.51
CA VAL A 14 -45.74 -17.49 16.76
C VAL A 14 -45.32 -16.43 15.73
N PHE A 15 -46.27 -15.67 15.19
CA PHE A 15 -46.00 -14.62 14.20
C PHE A 15 -45.39 -13.35 14.80
N LEU A 16 -45.58 -13.10 16.11
CA LEU A 16 -44.99 -11.96 16.81
C LEU A 16 -43.57 -12.26 17.33
N GLY A 17 -43.21 -13.54 17.51
CA GLY A 17 -41.85 -13.95 17.92
C GLY A 17 -40.81 -13.95 16.80
N THR A 18 -41.23 -13.94 15.52
CA THR A 18 -40.33 -14.00 14.35
C THR A 18 -39.92 -12.63 13.81
N LEU A 19 -40.48 -11.53 14.33
CA LEU A 19 -40.17 -10.16 13.88
C LEU A 19 -39.05 -9.47 14.69
N CYS A 20 -38.33 -10.23 15.51
CA CYS A 20 -37.22 -9.74 16.32
C CYS A 20 -35.89 -10.45 15.96
N ALA A 21 -35.73 -10.83 14.68
CA ALA A 21 -34.41 -11.09 14.11
C ALA A 21 -33.68 -9.74 14.01
N ALA A 22 -33.10 -9.33 15.14
CA ALA A 22 -32.25 -8.16 15.23
C ALA A 22 -31.16 -8.27 14.16
N THR A 23 -31.23 -7.40 13.17
CA THR A 23 -30.10 -7.10 12.31
C THR A 23 -29.03 -6.50 13.22
N PHE A 24 -28.08 -7.32 13.65
CA PHE A 24 -26.84 -6.83 14.24
C PHE A 24 -26.12 -6.01 13.17
N ALA A 25 -26.36 -4.70 13.19
CA ALA A 25 -25.53 -3.75 12.47
C ALA A 25 -24.18 -3.73 13.17
N TYR A 26 -23.26 -4.58 12.73
CA TYR A 26 -21.87 -4.50 13.13
C TYR A 26 -21.33 -3.14 12.68
N ALA A 27 -21.11 -2.23 13.62
CA ALA A 27 -20.38 -1.01 13.35
C ALA A 27 -18.96 -1.41 12.92
N ALA A 28 -18.53 -0.96 11.75
CA ALA A 28 -17.18 -1.22 11.27
C ALA A 28 -16.16 -0.60 12.24
N GLN A 29 -15.11 -1.35 12.55
CA GLN A 29 -14.09 -0.89 13.50
C GLN A 29 -13.33 0.30 12.91
N VAL A 30 -13.19 1.36 13.70
CA VAL A 30 -12.38 2.53 13.34
C VAL A 30 -10.91 2.12 13.28
N ALA A 31 -10.31 2.22 12.10
CA ALA A 31 -8.91 1.89 11.88
C ALA A 31 -8.00 3.10 12.12
N GLY A 32 -8.48 4.31 11.80
CA GLY A 32 -7.65 5.51 11.90
C GLY A 32 -8.41 6.81 11.68
N THR A 33 -7.64 7.91 11.63
CA THR A 33 -8.15 9.28 11.45
C THR A 33 -7.31 10.02 10.40
N VAL A 34 -7.96 10.80 9.54
CA VAL A 34 -7.31 11.68 8.57
C VAL A 34 -6.71 12.88 9.32
N THR A 35 -5.40 12.97 9.43
CA THR A 35 -4.71 14.04 10.18
C THR A 35 -4.37 15.25 9.32
N ASN A 36 -4.02 15.02 8.06
CA ASN A 36 -3.75 16.09 7.08
C ASN A 36 -4.42 15.73 5.75
N LEU A 37 -5.01 16.73 5.10
CA LEU A 37 -5.66 16.58 3.81
C LEU A 37 -5.40 17.82 2.96
N SER A 38 -5.00 17.61 1.71
CA SER A 38 -4.88 18.64 0.69
C SER A 38 -5.53 18.08 -0.57
N GLY A 39 -6.74 18.52 -0.92
CA GLY A 39 -7.53 18.02 -2.05
C GLY A 39 -8.65 17.04 -1.66
N PRO A 40 -9.48 16.58 -2.62
CA PRO A 40 -10.59 15.67 -2.35
C PRO A 40 -10.14 14.25 -2.00
N LEU A 41 -10.62 13.72 -0.87
CA LEU A 41 -10.46 12.33 -0.43
C LEU A 41 -11.84 11.67 -0.33
N LEU A 42 -11.97 10.49 -0.93
CA LEU A 42 -13.18 9.69 -0.86
C LEU A 42 -12.90 8.39 -0.08
N ALA A 43 -13.90 7.92 0.65
CA ALA A 43 -13.95 6.56 1.19
C ALA A 43 -15.15 5.84 0.58
N LYS A 44 -14.85 4.79 -0.21
CA LYS A 44 -15.85 3.82 -0.64
C LYS A 44 -15.98 2.73 0.42
N LYS A 45 -17.16 2.64 1.03
CA LYS A 45 -17.54 1.66 2.04
C LYS A 45 -17.77 0.27 1.40
N PRO A 46 -17.73 -0.82 2.20
CA PRO A 46 -18.00 -2.17 1.71
C PRO A 46 -19.38 -2.37 1.08
N ASP A 47 -20.38 -1.62 1.54
CA ASP A 47 -21.76 -1.59 1.00
C ASP A 47 -21.86 -0.85 -0.35
N GLY A 48 -20.76 -0.27 -0.85
CA GLY A 48 -20.69 0.51 -2.07
C GLY A 48 -20.93 2.01 -1.88
N THR A 49 -21.35 2.45 -0.69
CA THR A 49 -21.57 3.87 -0.37
C THR A 49 -20.25 4.64 -0.47
N VAL A 50 -20.28 5.82 -1.10
CA VAL A 50 -19.11 6.70 -1.19
C VAL A 50 -19.31 7.91 -0.29
N LYS A 51 -18.36 8.16 0.59
CA LYS A 51 -18.33 9.31 1.50
C LYS A 51 -17.14 10.20 1.16
N VAL A 52 -17.36 11.51 1.13
CA VAL A 52 -16.26 12.49 1.09
C VAL A 52 -15.70 12.61 2.50
N LEU A 53 -14.38 12.52 2.63
CA LEU A 53 -13.67 12.68 3.90
C LEU A 53 -13.00 14.06 3.97
N SER A 54 -12.93 14.59 5.18
CA SER A 54 -12.18 15.80 5.52
C SER A 54 -11.06 15.47 6.49
N ALA A 55 -10.23 16.47 6.82
CA ALA A 55 -9.38 16.36 8.01
C ALA A 55 -10.26 16.04 9.24
N LYS A 56 -9.71 15.23 10.16
CA LYS A 56 -10.35 14.66 11.35
C LYS A 56 -11.44 13.63 11.08
N SER A 57 -11.79 13.33 9.83
CA SER A 57 -12.67 12.20 9.54
C SER A 57 -12.03 10.87 9.93
N GLN A 58 -12.84 9.95 10.43
CA GLN A 58 -12.43 8.58 10.71
C GLN A 58 -12.44 7.74 9.44
N VAL A 59 -11.54 6.77 9.38
CA VAL A 59 -11.52 5.70 8.39
C VAL A 59 -11.73 4.37 9.10
N GLU A 60 -12.47 3.49 8.48
CA GLU A 60 -12.91 2.22 9.06
C GLU A 60 -12.27 1.04 8.31
N GLU A 61 -12.22 -0.12 8.97
CA GLU A 61 -11.94 -1.37 8.30
C GLU A 61 -12.91 -1.61 7.14
N GLY A 62 -12.39 -2.09 6.01
CA GLY A 62 -13.14 -2.32 4.78
C GLY A 62 -13.19 -1.11 3.83
N ASP A 63 -12.84 0.09 4.31
CA ASP A 63 -12.85 1.30 3.48
C ASP A 63 -11.83 1.22 2.35
N THR A 64 -12.24 1.64 1.16
CA THR A 64 -11.33 1.97 0.05
C THR A 64 -11.16 3.47 -0.03
N LEU A 65 -9.96 3.94 0.34
CA LEU A 65 -9.57 5.34 0.27
C LEU A 65 -9.09 5.69 -1.14
N ILE A 66 -9.62 6.77 -1.69
CA ILE A 66 -9.37 7.23 -3.05
C ILE A 66 -8.93 8.69 -2.99
N THR A 67 -7.69 8.97 -3.36
CA THR A 67 -7.18 10.32 -3.55
C THR A 67 -7.33 10.73 -5.00
N GLU A 68 -7.98 11.86 -5.22
CA GLU A 68 -8.12 12.45 -6.56
C GLU A 68 -6.80 13.06 -7.06
N LYS A 69 -6.86 13.68 -8.24
CA LYS A 69 -5.75 14.45 -8.78
C LYS A 69 -5.35 15.56 -7.79
N ASP A 70 -4.04 15.76 -7.63
CA ASP A 70 -3.43 16.74 -6.73
C ASP A 70 -3.81 16.55 -5.25
N THR A 71 -4.37 15.38 -4.87
CA THR A 71 -4.72 15.07 -3.49
C THR A 71 -3.60 14.38 -2.72
N TYR A 72 -3.25 14.93 -1.57
CA TYR A 72 -2.49 14.23 -0.52
C TYR A 72 -3.36 14.02 0.71
N ALA A 73 -3.30 12.84 1.29
CA ALA A 73 -4.00 12.52 2.54
C ALA A 73 -3.07 11.77 3.49
N ARG A 74 -2.96 12.22 4.74
CA ARG A 74 -2.28 11.51 5.81
C ARG A 74 -3.32 10.91 6.73
N ILE A 75 -3.21 9.62 6.96
CA ILE A 75 -4.02 8.86 7.88
C ILE A 75 -3.10 8.39 9.01
N LYS A 76 -3.48 8.70 10.25
CA LYS A 76 -2.88 8.12 11.44
C LYS A 76 -3.79 7.02 11.96
N PHE A 77 -3.26 5.81 12.08
CA PHE A 77 -3.99 4.66 12.59
C PHE A 77 -3.89 4.57 14.10
N VAL A 78 -4.75 3.76 14.72
CA VAL A 78 -4.82 3.63 16.18
C VAL A 78 -3.56 3.00 16.79
N ASP A 79 -2.78 2.23 16.01
CA ASP A 79 -1.46 1.70 16.42
C ASP A 79 -0.32 2.74 16.34
N ASN A 80 -0.65 4.00 16.08
CA ASN A 80 0.27 5.12 15.79
C ASN A 80 1.06 4.98 14.48
N SER A 81 0.72 4.04 13.59
CA SER A 81 1.26 4.05 12.23
C SER A 81 0.68 5.22 11.43
N GLU A 82 1.45 5.68 10.43
CA GLU A 82 1.01 6.73 9.52
C GLU A 82 1.14 6.26 8.07
N ILE A 83 0.07 6.42 7.29
CA ILE A 83 0.10 6.25 5.84
C ILE A 83 -0.24 7.59 5.20
N THR A 84 0.67 8.09 4.37
CA THR A 84 0.43 9.27 3.53
C THR A 84 0.24 8.84 2.09
N LEU A 85 -0.97 9.02 1.57
CA LEU A 85 -1.36 8.74 0.19
C LEU A 85 -0.97 9.90 -0.73
N ARG A 86 -0.44 9.57 -1.90
CA ARG A 86 -0.16 10.51 -3.00
C ARG A 86 -1.39 10.74 -3.87
N PRO A 87 -1.35 11.68 -4.82
CA PRO A 87 -2.39 11.86 -5.82
C PRO A 87 -2.65 10.59 -6.63
N GLY A 88 -3.93 10.34 -6.96
CA GLY A 88 -4.34 9.23 -7.81
C GLY A 88 -4.23 7.84 -7.17
N THR A 89 -4.12 7.77 -5.84
CA THR A 89 -3.96 6.52 -5.09
C THR A 89 -5.30 5.91 -4.75
N GLN A 90 -5.39 4.58 -4.85
CA GLN A 90 -6.48 3.79 -4.29
C GLN A 90 -5.90 2.75 -3.36
N MET A 91 -6.30 2.79 -2.10
CA MET A 91 -5.86 1.86 -1.07
C MET A 91 -7.05 1.39 -0.25
N LYS A 92 -7.20 0.07 -0.10
CA LYS A 92 -8.19 -0.52 0.78
C LYS A 92 -7.56 -0.88 2.13
N ILE A 93 -8.27 -0.56 3.22
CA ILE A 93 -8.00 -1.08 4.55
C ILE A 93 -8.73 -2.41 4.63
N ASP A 94 -8.01 -3.52 4.51
CA ASP A 94 -8.65 -4.84 4.39
C ASP A 94 -9.03 -5.42 5.74
N SER A 95 -8.11 -5.38 6.69
CA SER A 95 -8.31 -5.74 8.09
C SER A 95 -7.46 -4.84 8.97
N PHE A 96 -8.02 -4.38 10.08
CA PHE A 96 -7.27 -3.62 11.07
C PHE A 96 -7.78 -3.91 12.48
N SER A 97 -7.01 -4.72 13.21
CA SER A 97 -7.25 -5.04 14.62
C SER A 97 -6.01 -4.64 15.42
N PHE A 98 -6.21 -3.83 16.45
CA PHE A 98 -5.15 -3.44 17.37
C PHE A 98 -5.75 -3.28 18.76
N ASP A 99 -5.26 -4.08 19.70
CA ASP A 99 -5.64 -4.06 21.10
C ASP A 99 -4.37 -4.06 21.96
N GLU A 100 -4.17 -3.03 22.77
CA GLU A 100 -2.96 -2.92 23.60
C GLU A 100 -2.83 -4.09 24.58
N GLU A 101 -3.96 -4.60 25.10
CA GLU A 101 -4.02 -5.67 26.10
C GLU A 101 -3.95 -7.07 25.48
N LYS A 102 -4.34 -7.21 24.20
CA LYS A 102 -4.40 -8.50 23.47
C LYS A 102 -3.58 -8.48 22.18
N PRO A 103 -2.25 -8.33 22.29
CA PRO A 103 -1.37 -8.21 21.13
C PRO A 103 -1.48 -9.40 20.17
N GLU A 104 -1.85 -10.59 20.64
CA GLU A 104 -1.98 -11.80 19.82
C GLU A 104 -3.02 -11.68 18.68
N ASN A 105 -3.99 -10.77 18.82
CA ASN A 105 -5.05 -10.52 17.84
C ASN A 105 -4.75 -9.31 16.93
N ASP A 106 -3.59 -8.68 17.10
CA ASP A 106 -3.17 -7.59 16.23
C ASP A 106 -3.06 -8.06 14.78
N SER A 107 -3.62 -7.29 13.86
CA SER A 107 -3.36 -7.44 12.43
C SER A 107 -3.62 -6.14 11.68
N ALA A 108 -2.81 -5.89 10.66
CA ALA A 108 -2.99 -4.76 9.76
C ALA A 108 -2.71 -5.21 8.33
N THR A 109 -3.76 -5.35 7.55
CA THR A 109 -3.68 -5.71 6.13
C THR A 109 -4.21 -4.57 5.28
N PHE A 110 -3.37 -4.07 4.38
CA PHE A 110 -3.72 -3.03 3.42
C PHE A 110 -3.59 -3.57 2.00
N ASN A 111 -4.42 -3.10 1.08
CA ASN A 111 -4.32 -3.41 -0.34
C ASN A 111 -4.11 -2.12 -1.13
N LEU A 112 -2.92 -1.89 -1.67
CA LEU A 112 -2.63 -0.80 -2.61
C LEU A 112 -3.04 -1.23 -4.02
N VAL A 113 -4.13 -0.68 -4.52
CA VAL A 113 -4.70 -1.03 -5.84
C VAL A 113 -3.99 -0.28 -6.96
N LYS A 114 -3.68 1.00 -6.75
CA LYS A 114 -2.89 1.85 -7.67
C LYS A 114 -2.37 3.10 -6.97
N GLY A 115 -1.38 3.75 -7.61
CA GLY A 115 -0.79 4.99 -7.13
C GLY A 115 0.30 4.73 -6.10
N GLY A 116 0.58 5.71 -5.25
CA GLY A 116 1.66 5.62 -4.28
C GLY A 116 1.33 6.10 -2.88
N LEU A 117 2.12 5.63 -1.93
CA LEU A 117 2.03 5.98 -0.53
C LEU A 117 3.40 5.96 0.14
N ARG A 118 3.48 6.64 1.28
CA ARG A 118 4.55 6.45 2.27
C ARG A 118 3.93 5.88 3.53
N ALA A 119 4.50 4.81 4.04
CA ALA A 119 4.09 4.17 5.28
C ALA A 119 5.19 4.32 6.35
N ILE A 120 4.77 4.66 7.56
CA ILE A 120 5.56 4.63 8.78
C ILE A 120 4.90 3.60 9.69
N THR A 121 5.60 2.52 10.02
CA THR A 121 5.02 1.44 10.82
C THR A 121 4.89 1.84 12.30
N GLY A 122 3.74 1.53 12.90
CA GLY A 122 3.41 1.84 14.28
C GLY A 122 3.84 0.76 15.26
N THR A 123 3.19 0.73 16.42
CA THR A 123 3.45 -0.24 17.50
C THR A 123 3.23 -1.67 17.04
N LEU A 124 2.17 -1.93 16.26
CA LEU A 124 1.88 -3.25 15.70
C LEU A 124 3.08 -3.76 14.88
N GLY A 125 3.60 -2.92 13.98
CA GLY A 125 4.77 -3.24 13.17
C GLY A 125 6.09 -3.37 13.93
N LYS A 126 6.12 -3.06 15.22
CA LYS A 126 7.27 -3.30 16.10
C LYS A 126 7.11 -4.61 16.89
N ARG A 127 5.92 -4.87 17.46
CA ARG A 127 5.67 -6.04 18.32
C ARG A 127 5.24 -7.30 17.56
N ASN A 128 4.47 -7.16 16.48
CA ASN A 128 3.93 -8.26 15.67
C ASN A 128 4.17 -8.02 14.17
N LYS A 129 5.44 -8.07 13.79
CA LYS A 129 5.94 -7.79 12.43
C LYS A 129 5.29 -8.68 11.35
N GLU A 130 5.03 -9.94 11.69
CA GLU A 130 4.42 -10.94 10.80
C GLU A 130 2.92 -10.69 10.53
N ARG A 131 2.29 -9.80 11.30
CA ARG A 131 0.85 -9.49 11.21
C ARG A 131 0.56 -8.20 10.46
N PHE A 132 1.60 -7.56 9.91
CA PHE A 132 1.45 -6.46 8.98
C PHE A 132 1.66 -6.94 7.55
N GLY A 133 0.74 -6.59 6.66
CA GLY A 133 0.86 -6.87 5.23
C GLY A 133 0.37 -5.70 4.38
N MET A 134 1.18 -5.29 3.41
CA MET A 134 0.78 -4.38 2.34
C MET A 134 0.75 -5.15 1.03
N ASN A 135 -0.44 -5.54 0.62
CA ASN A 135 -0.69 -6.28 -0.61
C ASN A 135 -0.76 -5.32 -1.80
N THR A 136 -0.24 -5.78 -2.92
CA THR A 136 -0.32 -5.10 -4.21
C THR A 136 -0.63 -6.13 -5.30
N PRO A 137 -0.99 -5.70 -6.51
CA PRO A 137 -1.25 -6.65 -7.58
C PRO A 137 -0.05 -7.50 -8.00
N THR A 138 1.21 -7.12 -7.68
CA THR A 138 2.42 -7.86 -8.08
C THR A 138 3.19 -8.52 -6.93
N ALA A 139 3.07 -8.01 -5.70
CA ALA A 139 3.72 -8.58 -4.52
C ALA A 139 3.03 -8.18 -3.21
N THR A 140 3.34 -8.90 -2.14
CA THR A 140 3.03 -8.51 -0.76
C THR A 140 4.29 -7.97 -0.11
N ILE A 141 4.16 -6.85 0.59
CA ILE A 141 5.22 -6.22 1.37
C ILE A 141 4.98 -6.56 2.85
N GLY A 142 5.90 -7.33 3.42
CA GLY A 142 6.07 -7.50 4.85
C GLY A 142 7.10 -6.52 5.40
N ILE A 143 7.06 -6.25 6.70
CA ILE A 143 7.89 -5.24 7.35
C ILE A 143 8.74 -5.84 8.45
N ARG A 144 9.89 -5.23 8.73
CA ARG A 144 10.67 -5.49 9.95
C ARG A 144 10.99 -4.20 10.72
N GLY A 145 9.98 -3.38 11.00
CA GLY A 145 10.11 -2.07 11.65
C GLY A 145 10.72 -1.06 10.67
N THR A 146 9.88 -0.44 9.83
CA THR A 146 10.37 0.27 8.64
C THR A 146 9.55 1.52 8.33
N ILE A 147 10.22 2.46 7.68
CA ILE A 147 9.59 3.53 6.91
C ILE A 147 9.87 3.23 5.44
N PHE A 148 8.84 3.15 4.61
CA PHE A 148 8.99 2.88 3.18
C PHE A 148 8.02 3.66 2.31
N VAL A 149 8.38 3.81 1.05
CA VAL A 149 7.52 4.33 -0.02
C VAL A 149 7.20 3.17 -0.95
N ALA A 150 5.94 3.06 -1.34
CA ALA A 150 5.47 2.11 -2.34
C ALA A 150 4.69 2.84 -3.42
N GLU A 151 4.89 2.46 -4.67
CA GLU A 151 4.12 2.97 -5.81
C GLU A 151 3.82 1.84 -6.78
N TYR A 152 2.54 1.59 -7.01
CA TYR A 152 2.08 0.63 -7.99
C TYR A 152 1.55 1.34 -9.23
N ILE A 153 2.20 1.08 -10.36
CA ILE A 153 1.81 1.54 -11.69
C ILE A 153 1.08 0.37 -12.38
N PRO A 154 -0.25 0.46 -12.58
CA PRO A 154 -0.96 -0.57 -13.31
C PRO A 154 -0.52 -0.59 -14.79
N PRO A 155 -0.49 -1.76 -15.44
CA PRO A 155 -0.29 -1.81 -16.88
C PRO A 155 -1.42 -1.09 -17.61
N ALA A 156 -1.11 -0.46 -18.73
CA ALA A 156 -2.14 0.10 -19.60
C ALA A 156 -3.10 -1.03 -20.00
N GLN A 157 -4.40 -0.76 -20.02
CA GLN A 157 -5.44 -1.77 -20.30
C GLN A 157 -5.22 -2.62 -21.57
N PRO A 158 -4.76 -2.09 -22.71
CA PRO A 158 -4.43 -2.91 -23.89
C PRO A 158 -3.12 -3.71 -23.76
N ASP A 159 -2.27 -3.42 -22.76
CA ASP A 159 -0.93 -4.00 -22.58
C ASP A 159 -0.89 -5.10 -21.51
N LEU A 160 -1.99 -5.40 -20.82
CA LEU A 160 -2.04 -6.46 -19.80
C LEU A 160 -1.53 -7.83 -20.30
N ALA A 161 -1.88 -8.20 -21.54
CA ALA A 161 -1.46 -9.46 -22.16
C ALA A 161 -0.03 -9.41 -22.73
N ALA A 162 0.36 -8.29 -23.36
CA ALA A 162 1.68 -8.11 -23.93
C ALA A 162 2.76 -7.92 -22.85
N TYR A 163 2.47 -7.17 -21.79
CA TYR A 163 3.31 -7.07 -20.60
C TYR A 163 3.50 -8.40 -19.88
N ALA A 164 2.44 -9.22 -19.76
CA ALA A 164 2.57 -10.57 -19.22
C ALA A 164 3.55 -11.42 -20.05
N ALA A 165 3.44 -11.37 -21.38
CA ALA A 165 4.34 -12.07 -22.31
C ALA A 165 5.77 -11.50 -22.33
N ALA A 166 5.95 -10.18 -22.28
CA ALA A 166 7.24 -9.52 -22.28
C ALA A 166 7.99 -9.74 -20.96
N SER A 167 7.28 -9.70 -19.83
CA SER A 167 7.88 -10.00 -18.53
C SER A 167 8.42 -11.44 -18.52
N VAL A 168 7.69 -12.44 -19.03
CA VAL A 168 8.24 -13.82 -19.12
C VAL A 168 9.33 -13.97 -20.19
N ALA A 169 9.27 -13.25 -21.31
CA ALA A 169 10.27 -13.33 -22.39
C ALA A 169 11.62 -12.67 -22.02
N SER A 170 11.58 -11.54 -21.32
CA SER A 170 12.79 -10.87 -20.81
C SER A 170 13.55 -11.74 -19.82
N VAL A 171 12.85 -12.65 -19.10
CA VAL A 171 13.50 -13.62 -18.20
C VAL A 171 13.85 -14.93 -18.91
N GLY A 172 13.10 -15.33 -19.94
CA GLY A 172 13.40 -16.48 -20.80
C GLY A 172 14.73 -16.36 -21.55
N SER A 173 15.26 -15.14 -21.69
CA SER A 173 16.60 -14.89 -22.22
C SER A 173 17.74 -15.30 -21.28
N TYR A 174 17.43 -15.67 -20.02
CA TYR A 174 18.41 -16.24 -19.06
C TYR A 174 18.42 -17.78 -19.01
N SER A 175 17.49 -18.47 -19.69
CA SER A 175 17.37 -19.95 -19.60
C SER A 175 17.72 -20.73 -20.87
N ASN A 176 18.23 -20.07 -21.92
CA ASN A 176 18.88 -20.79 -23.01
C ASN A 176 20.40 -20.56 -22.99
N ALA A 177 21.06 -21.11 -21.98
CA ALA A 177 22.36 -21.71 -22.23
C ALA A 177 22.10 -22.94 -23.10
N LEU A 178 22.34 -22.79 -24.41
CA LEU A 178 22.17 -23.84 -25.40
C LEU A 178 22.89 -25.13 -24.97
N PRO A 179 22.35 -26.34 -25.26
CA PRO A 179 23.22 -27.49 -25.40
C PRO A 179 24.19 -27.20 -26.55
N VAL A 180 25.48 -27.31 -26.26
CA VAL A 180 26.55 -27.33 -27.24
C VAL A 180 26.19 -28.39 -28.29
N SER A 181 26.01 -27.98 -29.54
CA SER A 181 25.97 -28.89 -30.67
C SER A 181 26.74 -28.23 -31.80
N ASP A 182 27.77 -28.93 -32.23
CA ASP A 182 28.85 -28.49 -33.09
C ASP A 182 28.38 -27.84 -34.39
N ALA A 183 28.83 -26.60 -34.63
CA ALA A 183 28.86 -25.97 -35.95
C ALA A 183 30.18 -25.17 -36.09
N PRO A 184 30.84 -25.18 -37.27
CA PRO A 184 32.23 -24.79 -37.40
C PRO A 184 32.42 -23.27 -37.42
N ALA A 185 33.63 -22.89 -37.00
CA ALA A 185 34.19 -21.56 -36.86
C ALA A 185 33.76 -20.53 -37.93
N GLY A 186 33.08 -19.47 -37.46
CA GLY A 186 32.89 -18.22 -38.16
C GLY A 186 32.82 -17.09 -37.13
N GLY A 187 33.91 -16.31 -37.02
CA GLY A 187 34.14 -15.39 -35.92
C GLY A 187 33.18 -14.20 -35.85
N LEU A 188 32.75 -13.90 -34.62
CA LEU A 188 32.41 -12.55 -34.16
C LEU A 188 33.01 -12.41 -32.75
N PRO A 189 33.63 -11.28 -32.38
CA PRO A 189 34.13 -11.11 -31.03
C PRO A 189 32.95 -11.05 -30.07
N LEU A 190 32.90 -11.99 -29.12
CA LEU A 190 32.08 -11.84 -27.92
C LEU A 190 32.62 -10.62 -27.16
N ALA A 191 31.95 -9.48 -27.31
CA ALA A 191 32.00 -8.44 -26.31
C ALA A 191 31.32 -8.99 -25.07
N VAL A 192 32.11 -9.49 -24.11
CA VAL A 192 31.65 -9.83 -22.77
C VAL A 192 31.26 -8.52 -22.11
N LEU A 193 29.99 -8.13 -22.24
CA LEU A 193 29.43 -7.04 -21.45
C LEU A 193 29.43 -7.47 -19.99
N PRO A 194 29.93 -6.64 -19.05
CA PRO A 194 29.80 -6.91 -17.63
C PRO A 194 28.33 -6.72 -17.22
N MET A 195 27.50 -7.74 -17.44
CA MET A 195 26.08 -7.72 -17.08
C MET A 195 25.88 -8.34 -15.70
N ARG A 196 25.85 -7.49 -14.67
CA ARG A 196 25.16 -7.81 -13.42
C ARG A 196 24.30 -6.67 -12.86
N GLU A 197 24.47 -5.44 -13.34
CA GLU A 197 23.70 -4.28 -12.85
C GLU A 197 22.70 -3.70 -13.87
N THR A 198 22.86 -3.97 -15.17
CA THR A 198 22.05 -3.34 -16.22
C THR A 198 20.68 -3.98 -16.44
N GLY A 199 20.51 -5.27 -16.10
CA GLY A 199 19.28 -6.01 -16.39
C GLY A 199 18.07 -5.55 -15.58
N SER A 200 18.25 -5.24 -14.30
CA SER A 200 17.16 -4.83 -13.41
C SER A 200 16.62 -3.44 -13.74
N LEU A 201 17.48 -2.54 -14.24
CA LEU A 201 17.06 -1.23 -14.74
C LEU A 201 16.27 -1.36 -16.05
N LEU A 202 16.66 -2.28 -16.94
CA LEU A 202 15.93 -2.54 -18.19
C LEU A 202 14.49 -3.02 -17.91
N LEU A 203 14.30 -3.84 -16.88
CA LEU A 203 12.96 -4.30 -16.47
C LEU A 203 12.06 -3.17 -15.95
N ALA A 204 12.65 -2.10 -15.39
CA ALA A 204 11.94 -0.97 -14.81
C ALA A 204 11.68 0.18 -15.80
N GLN A 205 12.12 0.06 -17.06
CA GLN A 205 11.96 1.09 -18.09
C GLN A 205 10.89 0.66 -19.11
N ALA A 206 9.90 1.53 -19.33
CA ALA A 206 8.92 1.36 -20.38
C ALA A 206 9.50 1.77 -21.76
N PRO A 207 8.96 1.26 -22.88
CA PRO A 207 9.47 1.57 -24.22
C PRO A 207 9.43 3.06 -24.59
N ASP A 208 8.55 3.83 -23.95
CA ASP A 208 8.40 5.28 -24.12
C ASP A 208 9.38 6.10 -23.26
N GLY A 209 10.30 5.44 -22.55
CA GLY A 209 11.22 6.09 -21.60
C GLY A 209 10.58 6.38 -20.24
N GLY A 210 9.32 6.00 -20.03
CA GLY A 210 8.64 6.03 -18.74
C GLY A 210 9.07 4.91 -17.80
N ARG A 211 8.46 4.86 -16.62
CA ARG A 211 8.61 3.72 -15.72
C ARG A 211 7.71 2.57 -16.18
N ALA A 212 8.26 1.36 -16.25
CA ALA A 212 7.50 0.16 -16.56
C ALA A 212 6.36 -0.04 -15.53
N PRO A 213 5.23 -0.64 -15.94
CA PRO A 213 4.20 -1.10 -15.00
C PRO A 213 4.79 -2.02 -13.93
N GLY A 214 4.24 -1.98 -12.71
CA GLY A 214 4.72 -2.80 -11.61
C GLY A 214 4.78 -2.04 -10.30
N LEU A 215 5.29 -2.73 -9.27
CA LEU A 215 5.48 -2.19 -7.94
C LEU A 215 6.90 -1.68 -7.79
N TYR A 216 7.03 -0.40 -7.43
CA TYR A 216 8.27 0.24 -7.02
C TYR A 216 8.27 0.43 -5.52
N VAL A 217 9.40 0.16 -4.88
CA VAL A 217 9.58 0.39 -3.45
C VAL A 217 10.88 1.14 -3.18
N GLN A 218 10.86 1.98 -2.15
CA GLN A 218 12.03 2.63 -1.57
C GLN A 218 11.97 2.45 -0.06
N VAL A 219 13.05 1.95 0.52
CA VAL A 219 13.16 1.81 1.97
C VAL A 219 13.88 3.03 2.54
N LEU A 220 13.22 3.75 3.43
CA LEU A 220 13.78 4.93 4.10
C LEU A 220 14.43 4.54 5.43
N ASP A 221 13.87 3.56 6.13
CA ASP A 221 14.39 3.03 7.39
C ASP A 221 14.01 1.55 7.55
N GLY A 222 14.84 0.77 8.25
CA GLY A 222 14.60 -0.65 8.52
C GLY A 222 14.75 -1.58 7.31
N VAL A 223 13.92 -2.63 7.28
CA VAL A 223 13.90 -3.66 6.22
C VAL A 223 12.46 -3.97 5.82
N ILE A 224 12.23 -4.15 4.52
CA ILE A 224 11.01 -4.76 3.97
C ILE A 224 11.32 -6.08 3.30
N HIS A 225 10.35 -6.98 3.32
CA HIS A 225 10.37 -8.24 2.60
C HIS A 225 9.28 -8.19 1.54
N LEU A 226 9.66 -8.22 0.26
CA LEU A 226 8.69 -8.37 -0.82
C LEU A 226 8.64 -9.83 -1.21
N SER A 227 7.43 -10.38 -1.29
CA SER A 227 7.19 -11.75 -1.71
C SER A 227 6.07 -11.82 -2.76
N ASN A 228 6.26 -12.71 -3.72
CA ASN A 228 5.24 -13.11 -4.68
C ASN A 228 5.48 -14.57 -5.10
N ARG A 229 4.77 -15.06 -6.13
CA ARG A 229 4.91 -16.46 -6.57
C ARG A 229 6.22 -16.75 -7.28
N GLY A 230 6.90 -15.72 -7.80
CA GLY A 230 8.22 -15.84 -8.42
C GLY A 230 9.35 -15.92 -7.41
N GLY A 231 9.14 -15.48 -6.17
CA GLY A 231 10.13 -15.57 -5.10
C GLY A 231 9.96 -14.47 -4.06
N SER A 232 11.00 -14.29 -3.26
CA SER A 232 11.06 -13.24 -2.25
C SER A 232 12.40 -12.52 -2.28
N GLN A 233 12.39 -11.24 -1.97
CA GLN A 233 13.58 -10.40 -1.89
C GLN A 233 13.43 -9.40 -0.74
N SER A 234 14.53 -9.20 -0.01
CA SER A 234 14.58 -8.23 1.09
C SER A 234 15.27 -6.94 0.63
N PHE A 235 14.80 -5.82 1.14
CA PHE A 235 15.35 -4.50 0.86
C PHE A 235 15.59 -3.77 2.17
N SER A 236 16.80 -3.26 2.34
CA SER A 236 17.24 -2.48 3.50
C SER A 236 17.16 -0.98 3.22
N ALA A 237 17.23 -0.16 4.27
CA ALA A 237 17.27 1.29 4.17
C ALA A 237 18.25 1.79 3.08
N GLY A 238 17.79 2.75 2.27
CA GLY A 238 18.51 3.30 1.12
C GLY A 238 18.35 2.50 -0.17
N GLN A 239 17.82 1.28 -0.13
CA GLN A 239 17.63 0.45 -1.32
C GLN A 239 16.30 0.72 -2.03
N PHE A 240 16.32 0.45 -3.33
CA PHE A 240 15.16 0.52 -4.22
C PHE A 240 14.85 -0.88 -4.74
N GLY A 241 13.56 -1.18 -4.89
CA GLY A 241 13.09 -2.46 -5.38
C GLY A 241 12.05 -2.31 -6.47
N PHE A 242 11.95 -3.34 -7.30
CA PHE A 242 10.95 -3.43 -8.35
C PHE A 242 10.36 -4.84 -8.43
N SER A 243 9.04 -4.94 -8.47
CA SER A 243 8.33 -6.19 -8.76
C SER A 243 7.47 -6.01 -10.02
N PRO A 244 7.92 -6.54 -11.17
CA PRO A 244 7.23 -6.37 -12.44
C PRO A 244 5.90 -7.11 -12.49
N SER A 245 5.83 -8.32 -11.93
CA SER A 245 4.64 -9.17 -11.97
C SER A 245 4.59 -10.11 -10.78
N ARG A 246 3.46 -10.82 -10.59
CA ARG A 246 3.33 -11.83 -9.52
C ARG A 246 4.18 -13.08 -9.73
N LEU A 247 4.65 -13.31 -10.95
CA LEU A 247 5.33 -14.54 -11.36
C LEU A 247 6.85 -14.38 -11.39
N LEU A 248 7.34 -13.15 -11.36
CA LEU A 248 8.77 -12.86 -11.36
C LEU A 248 9.22 -12.39 -9.99
N PRO A 249 10.35 -12.88 -9.46
CA PRO A 249 10.83 -12.46 -8.16
C PRO A 249 11.09 -10.94 -8.16
N PRO A 250 10.84 -10.25 -7.04
CA PRO A 250 11.22 -8.85 -6.91
C PRO A 250 12.73 -8.67 -7.04
N VAL A 251 13.17 -7.58 -7.68
CA VAL A 251 14.59 -7.30 -7.99
C VAL A 251 15.05 -6.00 -7.33
N LEU A 252 16.35 -5.92 -7.05
CA LEU A 252 17.03 -4.70 -6.59
C LEU A 252 17.23 -3.72 -7.75
N LEU A 253 16.95 -2.45 -7.50
CA LEU A 253 17.31 -1.36 -8.39
C LEU A 253 18.51 -0.60 -7.81
N PRO A 254 19.58 -0.38 -8.58
CA PRO A 254 20.80 0.28 -8.09
C PRO A 254 20.61 1.79 -7.87
N ASN A 255 19.66 2.41 -8.59
CA ASN A 255 19.40 3.85 -8.54
C ASN A 255 17.91 4.13 -8.32
N ASN A 256 17.59 5.32 -7.79
CA ASN A 256 16.21 5.77 -7.66
C ASN A 256 15.56 5.85 -9.05
N PRO A 257 14.47 5.10 -9.31
CA PRO A 257 13.80 5.11 -10.61
C PRO A 257 12.94 6.36 -10.83
N GLY A 258 13.08 7.40 -10.00
CA GLY A 258 12.29 8.62 -10.05
C GLY A 258 11.03 8.59 -9.18
N ILE A 259 11.01 7.76 -8.14
CA ILE A 259 9.93 7.79 -7.14
C ILE A 259 9.96 9.16 -6.47
N ARG A 260 8.88 9.94 -6.64
CA ARG A 260 8.76 11.29 -6.09
C ARG A 260 7.75 11.31 -4.97
N PHE A 261 8.22 11.52 -3.75
CA PHE A 261 7.38 11.70 -2.58
C PHE A 261 7.60 13.10 -1.98
N SER A 262 6.92 14.09 -2.53
CA SER A 262 7.00 15.49 -2.10
C SER A 262 5.62 16.00 -1.70
N PRO A 263 5.15 15.75 -0.47
CA PRO A 263 3.88 16.28 -0.01
C PRO A 263 3.97 17.79 0.22
N PRO A 264 2.83 18.52 0.25
CA PRO A 264 2.81 19.94 0.55
C PRO A 264 3.44 20.28 1.91
N PRO A 265 3.92 21.52 2.14
CA PRO A 265 4.58 21.91 3.39
C PRO A 265 3.78 21.59 4.67
N ALA A 266 2.45 21.63 4.62
CA ALA A 266 1.57 21.28 5.75
C ALA A 266 1.74 19.83 6.26
N PHE A 267 2.43 18.96 5.51
CA PHE A 267 2.73 17.58 5.89
C PHE A 267 4.11 17.44 6.56
N SER A 268 4.95 18.48 6.59
CA SER A 268 6.31 18.40 7.14
C SER A 268 6.39 18.40 8.68
N SER A 269 5.28 18.69 9.38
CA SER A 269 5.28 18.97 10.82
C SER A 269 5.13 17.75 11.75
N SER A 270 5.22 16.50 11.27
CA SER A 270 5.13 15.30 12.12
C SER A 270 6.46 14.54 12.23
N THR A 271 7.54 15.22 12.62
CA THR A 271 8.77 14.50 12.99
C THR A 271 9.48 15.21 14.15
N GLY A 272 9.20 14.77 15.37
CA GLY A 272 9.95 15.14 16.57
C GLY A 272 9.26 14.68 17.86
N PRO A 273 9.94 13.96 18.77
CA PRO A 273 9.50 13.87 20.15
C PRO A 273 9.53 15.26 20.78
N GLN A 274 8.39 15.76 21.25
CA GLN A 274 8.36 16.89 22.17
C GLN A 274 8.94 16.43 23.51
N THR A 275 10.22 16.72 23.72
CA THR A 275 10.76 16.84 25.06
C THR A 275 10.37 18.22 25.57
N GLY A 276 9.42 18.26 26.50
CA GLY A 276 9.16 19.45 27.28
C GLY A 276 10.37 19.71 28.18
N SER A 277 10.94 20.91 28.06
CA SER A 277 11.65 21.54 29.16
C SER A 277 11.46 23.05 29.02
N GLY A 278 10.83 23.65 30.02
CA GLY A 278 10.45 25.05 30.05
C GLY A 278 11.66 26.00 30.14
N GLY A 279 11.42 27.25 29.77
CA GLY A 279 12.30 28.35 30.15
C GLY A 279 12.33 29.52 29.16
N ASN A 280 11.77 30.64 29.61
CA ASN A 280 11.96 32.03 29.17
C ASN A 280 11.25 32.54 27.90
N LEU A 281 10.16 33.25 28.18
CA LEU A 281 9.75 34.48 27.51
C LEU A 281 10.95 35.39 27.23
N THR A 282 11.19 35.73 25.95
CA THR A 282 11.67 37.06 25.57
C THR A 282 10.98 37.46 24.26
N ASN A 283 10.25 38.57 24.33
CA ASN A 283 9.75 39.31 23.18
C ASN A 283 10.90 39.66 22.23
N SER A 284 10.71 39.47 20.93
CA SER A 284 11.22 40.43 19.96
C SER A 284 10.44 40.31 18.65
N SER A 285 9.45 41.20 18.51
CA SER A 285 8.91 41.63 17.23
C SER A 285 10.00 42.38 16.46
N ASN A 286 10.34 41.91 15.25
CA ASN A 286 10.61 42.82 14.14
C ASN A 286 10.48 42.10 12.79
N VAL A 287 9.67 42.74 11.95
CA VAL A 287 9.43 42.46 10.53
C VAL A 287 10.54 43.13 9.74
N ASP A 288 11.02 42.50 8.67
CA ASP A 288 11.42 43.26 7.48
C ASP A 288 11.17 42.44 6.21
N CYS A 289 10.52 43.06 5.24
CA CYS A 289 10.19 42.51 3.93
C CYS A 289 10.56 43.57 2.90
N GLU A 290 11.71 43.42 2.24
CA GLU A 290 12.06 44.26 1.09
C GLU A 290 11.66 43.56 -0.21
N VAL A 291 10.89 44.30 -1.02
CA VAL A 291 10.56 44.00 -2.42
C VAL A 291 11.49 44.84 -3.28
N ARG A 292 12.15 44.22 -4.25
CA ARG A 292 12.71 44.89 -5.43
C ARG A 292 12.27 44.16 -6.69
#